data_AF-A0A2V5PCF5-F1
#
_entry.id   AF-A0A2V5PCF5-F1
#
_cell.length_a   1.000
_cell.length_b   1.000
_cell.length_c   1.000
_cell.angle_alpha   90.00
_cell.angle_beta   90.00
_cell.angle_gamma   90.00
#
_symmetry.space_group_name_H-M   'P 1'
#
loop_
_entity.id
_entity.type
_entity.pdbx_description
1 polymer ?
#
loop_
_entity_poly.entity_id
_entity_poly.type
_entity_poly.pdbx_seq_one_letter_code
_entity_poly.pdbx_strand_id
1 'polypeptide(L)'
;MKPGERILGVEGGGTKTAWVLVETLTGADAPGCEFRIIDQGKLPPSNFRLTTSKRLRLILAELPKQIDLAGVFLAGCATEEDRRLLEQICLEVWPNAKIVTGSDRDSGLAAALDHGDGIVVNAGSGSSVTGRRGDRIERAGGWGHILGDAGGGYFLSIQALRLILREHDLHQSEMQFTAKILHALSLNNFDELVRWVQTADKMDIAMLAPVVFEAATERDARLMEIIEEGARVLCEYTEAVASRLHLLAPKVVLMGGLFYRDSLYTHTFRRRLKKNLPDARVATAARAPELGAAWLATEAGDHAAFHPKPSQSEIDSLAAALTEQRNPRSENLEKMSAQELVEVFVEEEKLVQDALRNATAALVGAIQIVTESLRNGGRLFYVGAGSSGRIGVLDASEIPPTFGAPPDLVQGVIAGGVTALYRSAEGAEDEESAGALALDERRIKGPDVVVGITASGRTPFVLGALARAKSLGAKTILLTCNPDCSHRPVAGPTDSPQGRSYSDLDLLITLAVGPELLTGSTRLKAGTATKVALNIISTGAMVALGKVRGNLMIDLHATSTKLRDRAVRVLAELAQCDYESARNLLEANDWDLRAALEKL
;
A
#
# COMPACT_ATOMS: atom_id res chain seq x y z
N MET A 1 7.22 -28.20 22.17
CA MET A 1 7.42 -26.75 22.31
C MET A 1 7.87 -26.40 23.71
N LYS A 2 8.75 -25.42 23.83
CA LYS A 2 9.19 -24.83 25.10
C LYS A 2 8.50 -23.47 25.30
N PRO A 3 8.12 -23.11 26.53
CA PRO A 3 7.67 -21.75 26.82
C PRO A 3 8.72 -20.72 26.37
N GLY A 4 8.29 -19.64 25.73
CA GLY A 4 9.17 -18.60 25.20
C GLY A 4 9.69 -18.84 23.77
N GLU A 5 9.36 -19.95 23.12
CA GLU A 5 9.68 -20.14 21.69
C GLU A 5 8.93 -19.12 20.82
N ARG A 6 9.68 -18.43 19.95
CA ARG A 6 9.20 -17.42 19.00
C ARG A 6 8.90 -18.07 17.65
N ILE A 7 7.65 -18.01 17.23
CA ILE A 7 7.15 -18.66 16.01
C ILE A 7 6.63 -17.59 15.05
N LEU A 8 7.16 -17.60 13.82
CA LEU A 8 6.72 -16.72 12.75
C LEU A 8 5.75 -17.47 11.84
N GLY A 9 4.52 -16.97 11.71
CA GLY A 9 3.57 -17.40 10.69
C GLY A 9 3.56 -16.42 9.53
N VAL A 10 3.68 -16.92 8.30
CA VAL A 10 3.65 -16.13 7.06
C VAL A 10 2.66 -16.76 6.10
N GLU A 11 1.66 -15.98 5.68
CA GLU A 11 0.78 -16.32 4.57
C GLU A 11 0.97 -15.31 3.43
N GLY A 12 1.25 -15.82 2.23
CA GLY A 12 1.59 -14.99 1.08
C GLY A 12 0.75 -15.28 -0.14
N GLY A 13 0.12 -14.24 -0.69
CA GLY A 13 -0.76 -14.35 -1.84
C GLY A 13 -0.38 -13.39 -2.98
N GLY A 14 -1.31 -13.25 -3.93
CA GLY A 14 -1.18 -12.30 -5.04
C GLY A 14 -1.38 -10.83 -4.64
N THR A 15 -1.97 -10.57 -3.47
CA THR A 15 -2.37 -9.21 -3.05
C THR A 15 -1.47 -8.64 -1.95
N LYS A 16 -0.97 -9.48 -1.05
CA LYS A 16 -0.14 -9.11 0.09
C LYS A 16 0.55 -10.35 0.65
N THR A 17 1.43 -10.14 1.60
CA THR A 17 1.97 -11.15 2.51
C THR A 17 1.61 -10.75 3.93
N ALA A 18 0.75 -11.50 4.61
CA ALA A 18 0.43 -11.28 6.02
C ALA A 18 1.38 -12.12 6.89
N TRP A 19 1.80 -11.57 8.02
CA TRP A 19 2.66 -12.28 8.96
C TRP A 19 2.30 -11.97 10.40
N VAL A 20 2.62 -12.91 11.28
CA VAL A 20 2.44 -12.81 12.72
C VAL A 20 3.60 -13.46 13.44
N LEU A 21 4.16 -12.77 14.44
CA LEU A 21 5.13 -13.31 15.37
C LEU A 21 4.42 -13.62 16.69
N VAL A 22 4.47 -14.88 17.10
CA VAL A 22 3.87 -15.33 18.35
C VAL A 22 4.90 -15.93 19.29
N GLU A 23 4.64 -15.84 20.58
CA GLU A 23 5.42 -16.51 21.62
C GLU A 23 4.57 -17.58 22.31
N THR A 24 5.16 -18.74 22.56
CA THR A 24 4.49 -19.83 23.24
C THR A 24 4.39 -19.55 24.74
N LEU A 25 3.16 -19.55 25.29
CA LEU A 25 2.89 -19.31 26.72
C LEU A 25 2.92 -20.59 27.55
N THR A 26 2.53 -21.73 26.99
CA THR A 26 2.46 -23.04 27.68
C THR A 26 3.46 -24.05 27.10
N GLY A 27 3.99 -24.94 27.95
CA GLY A 27 4.87 -26.03 27.51
C GLY A 27 4.10 -27.17 26.82
N ALA A 28 4.82 -28.06 26.13
CA ALA A 28 4.25 -29.19 25.37
C ALA A 28 3.30 -30.13 26.15
N ASP A 29 3.32 -30.09 27.48
CA ASP A 29 2.56 -31.00 28.37
C ASP A 29 1.22 -30.43 28.86
N ALA A 30 0.84 -29.21 28.46
CA ALA A 30 -0.45 -28.61 28.81
C ALA A 30 -1.54 -28.93 27.76
N PRO A 31 -2.80 -29.18 28.17
CA PRO A 31 -3.90 -29.38 27.21
C PRO A 31 -4.23 -28.07 26.50
N GLY A 32 -3.76 -27.95 25.26
CA GLY A 32 -3.91 -26.75 24.42
C GLY A 32 -2.66 -25.87 24.37
N CYS A 33 -2.34 -25.39 23.17
CA CYS A 33 -1.22 -24.47 22.95
C CYS A 33 -1.73 -23.04 23.01
N GLU A 34 -1.25 -22.27 24.00
CA GLU A 34 -1.55 -20.85 24.11
C GLU A 34 -0.41 -20.01 23.54
N PHE A 35 -0.76 -19.06 22.69
CA PHE A 35 0.17 -18.17 22.03
C PHE A 35 -0.16 -16.71 22.34
N ARG A 36 0.88 -15.93 22.62
CA ARG A 36 0.80 -14.47 22.71
C ARG A 36 1.29 -13.86 21.42
N ILE A 37 0.47 -13.02 20.80
CA ILE A 37 0.91 -12.24 19.63
C ILE A 37 1.90 -11.17 20.10
N ILE A 38 3.14 -11.25 19.63
CA ILE A 38 4.21 -10.28 19.90
C ILE A 38 4.09 -9.11 18.92
N ASP A 39 3.94 -9.45 17.64
CA ASP A 39 3.96 -8.52 16.52
C ASP A 39 3.23 -9.10 15.30
N GLN A 40 2.81 -8.25 14.37
CA GLN A 40 2.15 -8.66 13.13
C GLN A 40 2.20 -7.54 12.09
N GLY A 41 2.08 -7.88 10.82
CA GLY A 41 2.03 -6.88 9.76
C GLY A 41 1.75 -7.46 8.39
N LYS A 42 1.91 -6.61 7.37
CA LYS A 42 1.74 -6.93 5.97
C LYS A 42 2.91 -6.40 5.16
N LEU A 43 3.28 -7.19 4.17
CA LEU A 43 4.26 -6.86 3.16
C LEU A 43 3.64 -6.99 1.76
N PRO A 44 4.33 -6.54 0.69
CA PRO A 44 3.90 -6.73 -0.68
C PRO A 44 3.61 -8.20 -1.05
N PRO A 45 2.92 -8.46 -2.17
CA PRO A 45 2.61 -9.82 -2.64
C PRO A 45 3.82 -10.76 -2.74
N SER A 46 3.65 -12.02 -2.31
CA SER A 46 4.70 -13.05 -2.32
C SER A 46 4.24 -14.38 -2.93
N ASN A 47 3.31 -14.34 -3.91
CA ASN A 47 2.95 -15.55 -4.65
C ASN A 47 4.20 -16.24 -5.22
N PHE A 48 4.42 -17.50 -4.86
CA PHE A 48 5.65 -18.23 -5.15
C PHE A 48 5.96 -18.37 -6.65
N ARG A 49 4.93 -18.41 -7.51
CA ARG A 49 5.08 -18.57 -8.96
C ARG A 49 5.14 -17.25 -9.71
N LEU A 50 4.55 -16.19 -9.15
CA LEU A 50 4.51 -14.87 -9.78
C LEU A 50 5.64 -13.95 -9.29
N THR A 51 6.19 -14.24 -8.12
CA THR A 51 7.26 -13.46 -7.50
C THR A 51 8.60 -14.16 -7.69
N THR A 52 9.59 -13.45 -8.26
CA THR A 52 10.94 -14.01 -8.44
C THR A 52 11.58 -14.37 -7.09
N SER A 53 12.44 -15.39 -7.06
CA SER A 53 13.13 -15.82 -5.83
C SER A 53 13.93 -14.67 -5.19
N LYS A 54 14.54 -13.79 -6.00
CA LYS A 54 15.23 -12.59 -5.50
C LYS A 54 14.27 -11.65 -4.77
N ARG A 55 13.07 -11.42 -5.31
CA ARG A 55 12.06 -10.56 -4.69
C ARG A 55 11.47 -11.20 -3.43
N LEU A 56 11.24 -12.52 -3.44
CA LEU A 56 10.82 -13.26 -2.25
C LEU A 56 11.81 -13.11 -1.09
N ARG A 57 13.11 -13.24 -1.37
CA ARG A 57 14.16 -13.01 -0.35
C ARG A 57 14.10 -11.63 0.25
N LEU A 58 13.91 -10.59 -0.55
CA LEU A 58 13.80 -9.21 -0.05
C LEU A 58 12.56 -9.04 0.84
N ILE A 59 11.42 -9.61 0.45
CA ILE A 59 10.20 -9.59 1.27
C ILE A 59 10.44 -10.30 2.61
N LEU A 60 10.95 -11.53 2.58
CA LEU A 60 11.22 -12.30 3.80
C LEU A 60 12.35 -11.68 4.64
N ALA A 61 13.24 -10.91 4.03
CA ALA A 61 14.34 -10.25 4.73
C ALA A 61 13.87 -9.16 5.69
N GLU A 62 12.68 -8.57 5.47
CA GLU A 62 12.11 -7.55 6.35
C GLU A 62 11.35 -8.12 7.55
N LEU A 63 11.13 -9.44 7.58
CA LEU A 63 10.45 -10.11 8.68
C LEU A 63 11.38 -10.34 9.89
N PRO A 64 10.82 -10.52 11.11
CA PRO A 64 11.59 -10.72 12.33
C PRO A 64 12.68 -11.80 12.21
N LYS A 65 13.90 -11.49 12.68
CA LYS A 65 15.07 -12.39 12.57
C LYS A 65 15.24 -13.35 13.73
N GLN A 66 14.84 -12.92 14.92
CA GLN A 66 14.97 -13.71 16.15
C GLN A 66 13.75 -14.62 16.30
N ILE A 67 13.79 -15.74 15.59
CA ILE A 67 12.71 -16.73 15.57
C ILE A 67 13.30 -18.13 15.75
N ASP A 68 12.55 -19.01 16.38
CA ASP A 68 12.91 -20.42 16.57
C ASP A 68 12.25 -21.30 15.50
N LEU A 69 11.02 -20.96 15.10
CA LEU A 69 10.25 -21.65 14.08
C LEU A 69 9.64 -20.66 13.08
N ALA A 70 9.51 -21.08 11.82
CA ALA A 70 8.79 -20.33 10.80
C ALA A 70 7.86 -21.25 9.98
N GLY A 71 6.59 -20.88 9.89
CA GLY A 71 5.64 -21.45 8.94
C GLY A 71 5.43 -20.50 7.78
N VAL A 72 5.88 -20.86 6.58
CA VAL A 72 5.82 -20.00 5.39
C VAL A 72 4.97 -20.65 4.30
N PHE A 73 3.75 -20.14 4.13
CA PHE A 73 2.73 -20.73 3.28
C PHE A 73 2.35 -19.75 2.17
N LEU A 74 2.76 -20.04 0.93
CA LEU A 74 2.62 -19.13 -0.19
C LEU A 74 1.72 -19.72 -1.28
N ALA A 75 0.83 -18.90 -1.83
CA ALA A 75 0.07 -19.23 -3.02
C ALA A 75 1.04 -19.61 -4.16
N GLY A 76 0.77 -20.74 -4.83
CA GLY A 76 1.62 -21.28 -5.88
C GLY A 76 2.71 -22.27 -5.39
N CYS A 77 2.88 -22.44 -4.08
CA CYS A 77 3.72 -23.49 -3.48
C CYS A 77 2.90 -24.77 -3.28
N ALA A 78 2.62 -25.50 -4.36
CA ALA A 78 1.64 -26.60 -4.34
C ALA A 78 2.28 -28.00 -4.35
N THR A 79 3.48 -28.12 -4.91
CA THR A 79 4.17 -29.40 -5.07
C THR A 79 5.26 -29.59 -4.03
N GLU A 80 5.73 -30.83 -3.86
CA GLU A 80 6.82 -31.13 -2.94
C GLU A 80 8.15 -30.47 -3.36
N GLU A 81 8.36 -30.30 -4.67
CA GLU A 81 9.48 -29.54 -5.21
C GLU A 81 9.38 -28.06 -4.83
N ASP A 82 8.19 -27.47 -4.93
CA ASP A 82 7.98 -26.07 -4.54
C ASP A 82 8.28 -25.84 -3.06
N ARG A 83 7.84 -26.76 -2.19
CA ARG A 83 8.09 -26.69 -0.75
C ARG A 83 9.58 -26.69 -0.43
N ARG A 84 10.35 -27.57 -1.07
CA ARG A 84 11.81 -27.64 -0.90
C ARG A 84 12.51 -26.38 -1.38
N LEU A 85 12.10 -25.84 -2.54
CA LEU A 85 12.67 -24.60 -3.07
C LEU A 85 12.34 -23.40 -2.18
N LEU A 86 11.12 -23.31 -1.68
CA LEU A 86 10.73 -22.27 -0.73
C LEU A 86 11.50 -22.40 0.60
N GLU A 87 11.66 -23.63 1.10
CA GLU A 87 12.42 -23.90 2.32
C GLU A 87 13.87 -23.45 2.19
N GLN A 88 14.52 -23.71 1.04
CA GLN A 88 15.87 -23.19 0.76
C GLN A 88 15.93 -21.67 0.82
N ILE A 89 14.97 -20.96 0.23
CA ILE A 89 14.89 -19.51 0.30
C ILE A 89 14.72 -19.04 1.76
N CYS A 90 13.89 -19.71 2.54
CA CYS A 90 13.68 -19.39 3.95
C CYS A 90 14.93 -19.63 4.80
N LEU A 91 15.68 -20.71 4.56
CA LEU A 91 16.93 -21.02 5.27
C LEU A 91 18.05 -20.03 4.97
N GLU A 92 18.05 -19.38 3.81
CA GLU A 92 18.96 -18.25 3.54
C GLU A 92 18.65 -17.03 4.45
N VAL A 93 17.40 -16.87 4.87
CA VAL A 93 16.94 -15.75 5.71
C VAL A 93 17.02 -16.10 7.20
N TRP A 94 16.69 -17.34 7.56
CA TRP A 94 16.65 -17.86 8.94
C TRP A 94 17.40 -19.20 9.02
N PRO A 95 18.75 -19.19 9.02
CA PRO A 95 19.55 -20.41 8.94
C PRO A 95 19.46 -21.32 10.17
N ASN A 96 19.01 -20.78 11.31
CA ASN A 96 18.95 -21.49 12.58
C ASN A 96 17.52 -21.87 13.00
N ALA A 97 16.50 -21.48 12.23
CA ALA A 97 15.10 -21.74 12.56
C ALA A 97 14.61 -23.06 11.94
N LYS A 98 13.66 -23.72 12.60
CA LYS A 98 12.92 -24.83 11.98
C LYS A 98 11.91 -24.22 10.99
N ILE A 99 12.00 -24.62 9.72
CA ILE A 99 11.14 -24.09 8.66
C ILE A 99 10.11 -25.14 8.25
N VAL A 100 8.85 -24.73 8.15
CA VAL A 100 7.77 -25.50 7.53
C VAL A 100 7.19 -24.68 6.39
N THR A 101 7.13 -25.26 5.19
CA THR A 101 6.64 -24.57 3.99
C THR A 101 5.44 -25.28 3.37
N GLY A 102 4.58 -24.51 2.71
CA GLY A 102 3.42 -25.07 2.03
C GLY A 102 2.63 -24.06 1.22
N SER A 103 1.41 -24.45 0.85
CA SER A 103 0.48 -23.59 0.11
C SER A 103 -0.31 -22.72 1.09
N ASP A 104 -0.69 -21.52 0.68
CA ASP A 104 -1.75 -20.71 1.29
C ASP A 104 -3.03 -21.49 1.64
N ARG A 105 -3.35 -22.54 0.86
CA ARG A 105 -4.47 -23.45 1.13
C ARG A 105 -4.29 -24.23 2.43
N ASP A 106 -3.06 -24.62 2.75
CA ASP A 106 -2.75 -25.44 3.92
C ASP A 106 -2.90 -24.58 5.20
N SER A 107 -2.32 -23.36 5.20
CA SER A 107 -2.48 -22.41 6.31
C SER A 107 -3.93 -21.92 6.46
N GLY A 108 -4.63 -21.68 5.36
CA GLY A 108 -6.06 -21.33 5.37
C GLY A 108 -6.94 -22.47 5.93
N LEU A 109 -6.66 -23.72 5.57
CA LEU A 109 -7.35 -24.89 6.11
C LEU A 109 -7.14 -25.02 7.62
N ALA A 110 -5.89 -24.84 8.06
CA ALA A 110 -5.50 -24.88 9.46
C ALA A 110 -6.16 -23.78 10.28
N ALA A 111 -6.15 -22.53 9.79
CA ALA A 111 -6.81 -21.40 10.43
C ALA A 111 -8.33 -21.61 10.58
N ALA A 112 -8.97 -22.18 9.56
CA ALA A 112 -10.42 -22.34 9.50
C ALA A 112 -10.97 -23.55 10.27
N LEU A 113 -10.24 -24.68 10.25
CA LEU A 113 -10.74 -25.97 10.73
C LEU A 113 -9.93 -26.61 11.85
N ASP A 114 -8.80 -26.03 12.28
CA ASP A 114 -7.84 -26.72 13.15
C ASP A 114 -7.43 -28.06 12.53
N HIS A 115 -7.67 -29.17 13.25
CA HIS A 115 -7.55 -30.57 12.80
C HIS A 115 -8.90 -31.21 12.43
N GLY A 116 -10.00 -30.47 12.57
CA GLY A 116 -11.35 -30.97 12.32
C GLY A 116 -11.71 -31.16 10.84
N ASP A 117 -12.72 -31.99 10.59
CA ASP A 117 -13.26 -32.23 9.26
C ASP A 117 -14.14 -31.06 8.78
N GLY A 118 -14.11 -30.78 7.48
CA GLY A 118 -14.90 -29.70 6.90
C GLY A 118 -14.40 -29.24 5.55
N ILE A 119 -14.94 -28.11 5.09
CA ILE A 119 -14.63 -27.51 3.80
C ILE A 119 -14.34 -26.03 4.02
N VAL A 120 -13.29 -25.53 3.37
CA VAL A 120 -12.93 -24.12 3.34
C VAL A 120 -13.16 -23.59 1.93
N VAL A 121 -13.91 -22.51 1.83
CA VAL A 121 -14.19 -21.79 0.59
C VAL A 121 -13.49 -20.45 0.67
N ASN A 122 -12.42 -20.29 -0.11
CA ASN A 122 -11.65 -19.06 -0.19
C ASN A 122 -12.10 -18.25 -1.42
N ALA A 123 -12.46 -16.98 -1.22
CA ALA A 123 -12.76 -16.04 -2.29
C ALA A 123 -12.23 -14.63 -1.95
N GLY A 124 -11.16 -14.24 -2.64
CA GLY A 124 -10.52 -12.92 -2.56
C GLY A 124 -10.25 -12.42 -3.97
N SER A 125 -9.01 -12.06 -4.31
CA SER A 125 -8.63 -11.75 -5.70
C SER A 125 -8.70 -12.97 -6.62
N GLY A 126 -8.44 -14.18 -6.09
CA GLY A 126 -8.77 -15.47 -6.70
C GLY A 126 -9.76 -16.27 -5.85
N SER A 127 -9.95 -17.54 -6.16
CA SER A 127 -10.82 -18.42 -5.37
C SER A 127 -10.37 -19.88 -5.38
N SER A 128 -10.70 -20.62 -4.32
CA SER A 128 -10.48 -22.06 -4.24
C SER A 128 -11.37 -22.72 -3.18
N VAL A 129 -11.60 -24.02 -3.32
CA VAL A 129 -12.29 -24.85 -2.34
C VAL A 129 -11.39 -26.01 -1.95
N THR A 130 -11.18 -26.18 -0.65
CA THR A 130 -10.39 -27.29 -0.09
C THR A 130 -11.16 -27.91 1.06
N GLY A 131 -11.31 -29.24 1.06
CA GLY A 131 -11.94 -29.97 2.13
C GLY A 131 -11.03 -31.02 2.74
N ARG A 132 -11.29 -31.37 3.99
CA ARG A 132 -10.59 -32.41 4.75
C ARG A 132 -11.57 -33.34 5.43
N ARG A 133 -11.26 -34.65 5.40
CA ARG A 133 -11.85 -35.68 6.25
C ARG A 133 -10.78 -36.65 6.73
N GLY A 134 -10.40 -36.58 8.00
CA GLY A 134 -9.19 -37.23 8.50
C GLY A 134 -7.98 -36.82 7.65
N ASP A 135 -7.21 -37.79 7.16
CA ASP A 135 -6.03 -37.53 6.31
C ASP A 135 -6.37 -37.27 4.83
N ARG A 136 -7.64 -37.42 4.43
CA ARG A 136 -8.06 -37.20 3.04
C ARG A 136 -8.32 -35.73 2.78
N ILE A 137 -7.64 -35.19 1.77
CA ILE A 137 -7.84 -33.82 1.28
C ILE A 137 -8.42 -33.87 -0.14
N GLU A 138 -9.48 -33.10 -0.38
CA GLU A 138 -10.07 -32.91 -1.71
C GLU A 138 -10.07 -31.43 -2.08
N ARG A 139 -9.92 -31.14 -3.37
CA ARG A 139 -9.74 -29.76 -3.88
C ARG A 139 -10.61 -29.53 -5.11
N ALA A 140 -11.15 -28.31 -5.24
CA ALA A 140 -11.82 -27.83 -6.44
C ALA A 140 -11.48 -26.36 -6.69
N GLY A 141 -11.27 -25.99 -7.95
CA GLY A 141 -10.83 -24.65 -8.33
C GLY A 141 -9.40 -24.28 -7.86
N GLY A 142 -9.08 -22.99 -7.98
CA GLY A 142 -7.77 -22.42 -7.64
C GLY A 142 -6.63 -22.83 -8.60
N TRP A 143 -6.95 -23.01 -9.88
CA TRP A 143 -5.99 -23.31 -10.95
C TRP A 143 -5.35 -22.04 -11.55
N GLY A 144 -5.50 -20.90 -10.87
CA GLY A 144 -5.01 -19.60 -11.32
C GLY A 144 -6.03 -18.87 -12.19
N HIS A 145 -5.83 -17.57 -12.35
CA HIS A 145 -6.83 -16.64 -12.91
C HIS A 145 -7.15 -16.83 -14.40
N ILE A 146 -6.23 -17.42 -15.17
CA ILE A 146 -6.45 -17.66 -16.61
C ILE A 146 -7.35 -18.88 -16.84
N LEU A 147 -7.12 -19.96 -16.08
CA LEU A 147 -7.79 -21.26 -16.27
C LEU A 147 -8.89 -21.55 -15.24
N GLY A 148 -8.91 -20.81 -14.13
CA GLY A 148 -9.75 -21.09 -12.97
C GLY A 148 -10.06 -19.83 -12.15
N ASP A 149 -10.02 -19.95 -10.82
CA ASP A 149 -10.40 -18.90 -9.85
C ASP A 149 -11.82 -18.32 -10.07
N ALA A 150 -12.72 -19.13 -10.64
CA ALA A 150 -14.12 -18.76 -10.83
C ALA A 150 -14.78 -18.38 -9.50
N GLY A 151 -15.51 -17.27 -9.48
CA GLY A 151 -16.05 -16.67 -8.25
C GLY A 151 -15.06 -15.85 -7.43
N GLY A 152 -13.79 -15.73 -7.85
CA GLY A 152 -12.86 -14.75 -7.29
C GLY A 152 -13.12 -13.33 -7.81
N GLY A 153 -12.51 -12.33 -7.17
CA GLY A 153 -12.63 -10.91 -7.54
C GLY A 153 -12.16 -10.64 -8.97
N TYR A 154 -11.06 -11.25 -9.40
CA TYR A 154 -10.61 -11.19 -10.79
C TYR A 154 -11.69 -11.69 -11.76
N PHE A 155 -12.31 -12.84 -11.45
CA PHE A 155 -13.36 -13.43 -12.29
C PHE A 155 -14.56 -12.47 -12.43
N LEU A 156 -15.04 -11.91 -11.32
CA LEU A 156 -16.17 -10.98 -11.34
C LEU A 156 -15.83 -9.73 -12.18
N SER A 157 -14.65 -9.16 -11.96
CA SER A 157 -14.20 -7.95 -12.64
C SER A 157 -13.95 -8.16 -14.13
N ILE A 158 -13.32 -9.26 -14.54
CA ILE A 158 -13.06 -9.52 -15.97
C ILE A 158 -14.35 -9.79 -16.74
N GLN A 159 -15.35 -10.44 -16.12
CA GLN A 159 -16.68 -10.61 -16.73
C GLN A 159 -17.39 -9.26 -16.89
N ALA A 160 -17.30 -8.39 -15.88
CA ALA A 160 -17.86 -7.05 -15.96
C ALA A 160 -17.19 -6.17 -17.03
N LEU A 161 -15.86 -6.24 -17.17
CA LEU A 161 -15.12 -5.56 -18.25
C LEU A 161 -15.50 -6.09 -19.63
N ARG A 162 -15.65 -7.42 -19.79
CA ARG A 162 -16.12 -8.02 -21.05
C ARG A 162 -17.55 -7.61 -21.39
N LEU A 163 -18.42 -7.47 -20.38
CA LEU A 163 -19.76 -6.93 -20.56
C LEU A 163 -19.69 -5.48 -21.06
N ILE A 164 -18.82 -4.64 -20.48
CA ILE A 164 -18.56 -3.27 -20.97
C ILE A 164 -18.22 -3.25 -22.46
N LEU A 165 -17.22 -4.05 -22.88
CA LEU A 165 -16.79 -4.10 -24.27
C LEU A 165 -17.91 -4.58 -25.20
N ARG A 166 -18.59 -5.67 -24.83
CA ARG A 166 -19.67 -6.25 -25.64
C ARG A 166 -20.80 -5.24 -25.88
N GLU A 167 -21.23 -4.53 -24.84
CA GLU A 167 -22.33 -3.57 -24.93
C GLU A 167 -21.92 -2.33 -25.73
N HIS A 168 -20.66 -1.90 -25.60
CA HIS A 168 -20.11 -0.85 -26.43
C HIS A 168 -20.14 -1.24 -27.91
N ASP A 169 -19.71 -2.45 -28.26
CA ASP A 169 -19.71 -2.94 -29.64
C ASP A 169 -21.12 -3.11 -30.21
N LEU A 170 -22.07 -3.58 -29.40
CA LEU A 170 -23.45 -3.84 -29.84
C LEU A 170 -24.30 -2.58 -29.97
N HIS A 171 -24.10 -1.60 -29.09
CA HIS A 171 -25.06 -0.50 -28.90
C HIS A 171 -24.43 0.88 -28.97
N GLN A 172 -23.10 0.99 -28.96
CA GLN A 172 -22.36 2.25 -28.82
C GLN A 172 -22.89 3.13 -27.66
N SER A 173 -23.52 2.51 -26.66
CA SER A 173 -24.26 3.19 -25.62
C SER A 173 -23.40 3.32 -24.36
N GLU A 174 -23.55 4.46 -23.69
CA GLU A 174 -22.92 4.71 -22.40
C GLU A 174 -23.62 3.88 -21.33
N MET A 175 -22.94 2.85 -20.81
CA MET A 175 -23.36 2.25 -19.55
C MET A 175 -22.90 3.11 -18.38
N GLN A 176 -23.81 3.41 -17.44
CA GLN A 176 -23.48 4.08 -16.18
C GLN A 176 -22.35 3.36 -15.44
N PHE A 177 -22.30 2.02 -15.55
CA PHE A 177 -21.20 1.22 -15.02
C PHE A 177 -19.84 1.52 -15.68
N THR A 178 -19.79 1.79 -16.99
CA THR A 178 -18.55 2.19 -17.68
C THR A 178 -17.98 3.46 -17.06
N ALA A 179 -18.83 4.47 -16.78
CA ALA A 179 -18.39 5.70 -16.12
C ALA A 179 -17.83 5.45 -14.72
N LYS A 180 -18.41 4.53 -13.94
CA LYS A 180 -17.89 4.14 -12.63
C LYS A 180 -16.50 3.48 -12.73
N ILE A 181 -16.28 2.64 -13.74
CA ILE A 181 -14.95 2.03 -13.99
C ILE A 181 -13.92 3.08 -14.41
N LEU A 182 -14.27 3.96 -15.35
CA LEU A 182 -13.40 5.07 -15.76
C LEU A 182 -13.02 5.95 -14.57
N HIS A 183 -13.99 6.32 -13.73
CA HIS A 183 -13.75 7.07 -12.50
C HIS A 183 -12.83 6.32 -11.52
N ALA A 184 -13.10 5.04 -11.27
CA ALA A 184 -12.31 4.23 -10.34
C ALA A 184 -10.85 4.07 -10.78
N LEU A 185 -10.58 4.11 -12.09
CA LEU A 185 -9.25 4.00 -12.67
C LEU A 185 -8.63 5.37 -13.04
N SER A 186 -9.36 6.47 -12.85
CA SER A 186 -8.98 7.81 -13.31
C SER A 186 -8.64 7.89 -14.80
N LEU A 187 -9.42 7.18 -15.64
CA LEU A 187 -9.27 7.18 -17.10
C LEU A 187 -10.25 8.19 -17.71
N ASN A 188 -9.81 8.89 -18.75
CA ASN A 188 -10.58 9.98 -19.34
C ASN A 188 -11.65 9.48 -20.33
N ASN A 189 -11.43 8.33 -20.96
CA ASN A 189 -12.27 7.82 -22.04
C ASN A 189 -12.17 6.30 -22.19
N PHE A 190 -13.04 5.76 -23.03
CA PHE A 190 -13.11 4.32 -23.32
C PHE A 190 -11.83 3.77 -23.97
N ASP A 191 -11.17 4.51 -24.87
CA ASP A 191 -9.93 4.04 -25.49
C ASP A 191 -8.81 3.82 -24.47
N GLU A 192 -8.73 4.69 -23.46
CA GLU A 192 -7.82 4.51 -22.33
C GLU A 192 -8.15 3.26 -21.52
N LEU A 193 -9.44 2.92 -21.34
CA LEU A 193 -9.84 1.66 -20.70
C LEU A 193 -9.36 0.45 -21.51
N VAL A 194 -9.53 0.46 -22.83
CA VAL A 194 -9.05 -0.64 -23.69
C VAL A 194 -7.53 -0.81 -23.58
N ARG A 195 -6.77 0.28 -23.62
CA ARG A 195 -5.29 0.23 -23.45
C ARG A 195 -4.90 -0.26 -22.05
N TRP A 196 -5.61 0.20 -21.02
CA TRP A 196 -5.35 -0.21 -19.65
C TRP A 196 -5.56 -1.72 -19.48
N VAL A 197 -6.69 -2.29 -19.95
CA VAL A 197 -7.00 -3.73 -19.82
C VAL A 197 -5.94 -4.61 -20.50
N GLN A 198 -5.28 -4.14 -21.57
CA GLN A 198 -4.22 -4.90 -22.26
C GLN A 198 -2.94 -5.05 -21.44
N THR A 199 -2.70 -4.17 -20.47
CA THR A 199 -1.48 -4.14 -19.66
C THR A 199 -1.74 -4.42 -18.18
N ALA A 200 -2.99 -4.35 -17.74
CA ALA A 200 -3.43 -4.60 -16.38
C ALA A 200 -3.11 -6.04 -15.96
N ASP A 201 -2.57 -6.18 -14.75
CA ASP A 201 -2.31 -7.49 -14.18
C ASP A 201 -3.56 -8.09 -13.49
N LYS A 202 -3.41 -9.29 -12.92
CA LYS A 202 -4.50 -9.96 -12.19
C LYS A 202 -5.05 -9.09 -11.05
N MET A 203 -4.18 -8.39 -10.32
CA MET A 203 -4.57 -7.62 -9.16
C MET A 203 -5.26 -6.32 -9.57
N ASP A 204 -4.74 -5.63 -10.58
CA ASP A 204 -5.35 -4.44 -11.16
C ASP A 204 -6.82 -4.69 -11.51
N ILE A 205 -7.08 -5.81 -12.21
CA ILE A 205 -8.44 -6.22 -12.57
C ILE A 205 -9.25 -6.61 -11.34
N ALA A 206 -8.70 -7.42 -10.42
CA ALA A 206 -9.42 -7.87 -9.22
C ALA A 206 -9.82 -6.71 -8.29
N MET A 207 -9.07 -5.61 -8.27
CA MET A 207 -9.35 -4.41 -7.47
C MET A 207 -10.58 -3.62 -7.94
N LEU A 208 -11.13 -3.96 -9.11
CA LEU A 208 -12.41 -3.43 -9.59
C LEU A 208 -13.62 -4.13 -8.94
N ALA A 209 -13.43 -5.25 -8.24
CA ALA A 209 -14.54 -6.01 -7.66
C ALA A 209 -15.47 -5.13 -6.78
N PRO A 210 -15.00 -4.24 -5.89
CA PRO A 210 -15.87 -3.34 -5.13
C PRO A 210 -16.78 -2.48 -6.03
N VAL A 211 -16.26 -1.99 -7.17
CA VAL A 211 -17.03 -1.19 -8.14
C VAL A 211 -18.12 -2.04 -8.79
N VAL A 212 -17.82 -3.30 -9.09
CA VAL A 212 -18.81 -4.28 -9.61
C VAL A 212 -19.91 -4.52 -8.58
N PHE A 213 -19.57 -4.74 -7.31
CA PHE A 213 -20.54 -4.96 -6.23
C PHE A 213 -21.42 -3.73 -6.00
N GLU A 214 -20.83 -2.54 -5.96
CA GLU A 214 -21.56 -1.27 -5.80
C GLU A 214 -22.58 -1.07 -6.93
N ALA A 215 -22.14 -1.22 -8.19
CA ALA A 215 -23.02 -1.07 -9.34
C ALA A 215 -24.12 -2.15 -9.40
N ALA A 216 -23.84 -3.38 -8.96
CA ALA A 216 -24.87 -4.42 -8.84
C ALA A 216 -25.93 -4.06 -7.77
N THR A 217 -25.53 -3.46 -6.65
CA THR A 217 -26.48 -3.02 -5.60
C THR A 217 -27.37 -1.86 -6.06
N GLU A 218 -26.93 -1.07 -7.04
CA GLU A 218 -27.71 -0.01 -7.70
C GLU A 218 -28.70 -0.54 -8.76
N ARG A 219 -28.99 -1.86 -8.72
CA ARG A 219 -29.95 -2.58 -9.58
C ARG A 219 -29.51 -2.81 -11.03
N ASP A 220 -28.21 -2.88 -11.32
CA ASP A 220 -27.77 -3.46 -12.59
C ASP A 220 -27.94 -4.99 -12.56
N ALA A 221 -29.02 -5.48 -13.20
CA ALA A 221 -29.36 -6.90 -13.22
C ALA A 221 -28.27 -7.78 -13.85
N ARG A 222 -27.53 -7.27 -14.84
CA ARG A 222 -26.48 -8.04 -15.54
C ARG A 222 -25.25 -8.20 -14.68
N LEU A 223 -24.88 -7.18 -13.91
CA LEU A 223 -23.81 -7.30 -12.92
C LEU A 223 -24.21 -8.21 -11.76
N MET A 224 -25.48 -8.17 -11.36
CA MET A 224 -26.00 -9.12 -10.37
C MET A 224 -25.90 -10.56 -10.88
N GLU A 225 -26.22 -10.82 -12.15
CA GLU A 225 -26.05 -12.14 -12.78
C GLU A 225 -24.59 -12.62 -12.72
N ILE A 226 -23.61 -11.75 -12.99
CA ILE A 226 -22.17 -12.08 -12.87
C ILE A 226 -21.81 -12.51 -11.44
N ILE A 227 -22.32 -11.78 -10.44
CA ILE A 227 -22.10 -12.07 -9.02
C ILE A 227 -22.75 -13.42 -8.63
N GLU A 228 -24.00 -13.63 -9.03
CA GLU A 228 -24.72 -14.88 -8.78
C GLU A 228 -24.06 -16.08 -9.44
N GLU A 229 -23.54 -15.92 -10.66
CA GLU A 229 -22.80 -16.92 -11.40
C GLU A 229 -21.49 -17.31 -10.70
N GLY A 230 -20.73 -16.31 -10.24
CA GLY A 230 -19.52 -16.57 -9.45
C GLY A 230 -19.83 -17.37 -8.18
N ALA A 231 -20.87 -16.98 -7.44
CA ALA A 231 -21.28 -17.68 -6.22
C ALA A 231 -21.80 -19.09 -6.52
N ARG A 232 -22.50 -19.29 -7.64
CA ARG A 232 -22.96 -20.61 -8.12
C ARG A 232 -21.80 -21.56 -8.31
N VAL A 233 -20.75 -21.15 -9.03
CA VAL A 233 -19.58 -22.02 -9.31
C VAL A 233 -18.88 -22.43 -8.01
N LEU A 234 -18.74 -21.53 -7.03
CA LEU A 234 -18.18 -21.89 -5.73
C LEU A 234 -19.04 -22.87 -4.94
N CYS A 235 -20.38 -22.77 -5.04
CA CYS A 235 -21.27 -23.77 -4.45
C CYS A 235 -21.07 -25.14 -5.09
N GLU A 236 -20.99 -25.21 -6.42
CA GLU A 236 -20.76 -26.47 -7.14
C GLU A 236 -19.42 -27.11 -6.78
N TYR A 237 -18.37 -26.31 -6.63
CA TYR A 237 -17.08 -26.79 -6.11
C TYR A 237 -17.17 -27.30 -4.67
N THR A 238 -17.93 -26.61 -3.82
CA THR A 238 -18.18 -27.03 -2.42
C THR A 238 -18.93 -28.37 -2.38
N GLU A 239 -19.96 -28.53 -3.21
CA GLU A 239 -20.75 -29.76 -3.34
C GLU A 239 -19.90 -30.93 -3.85
N ALA A 240 -19.08 -30.71 -4.88
CA ALA A 240 -18.19 -31.72 -5.43
C ALA A 240 -17.13 -32.18 -4.41
N VAL A 241 -16.61 -31.27 -3.59
CA VAL A 241 -15.67 -31.60 -2.50
C VAL A 241 -16.39 -32.36 -1.39
N ALA A 242 -17.58 -31.91 -0.97
CA ALA A 242 -18.38 -32.60 0.05
C ALA A 242 -18.71 -34.05 -0.36
N SER A 243 -19.10 -34.24 -1.62
CA SER A 243 -19.43 -35.54 -2.20
C SER A 243 -18.23 -36.49 -2.20
N ARG A 244 -17.05 -36.04 -2.68
CA ARG A 244 -15.82 -36.86 -2.74
C ARG A 244 -15.26 -37.25 -1.36
N LEU A 245 -15.49 -36.40 -0.36
CA LEU A 245 -15.13 -36.67 1.04
C LEU A 245 -16.25 -37.42 1.80
N HIS A 246 -17.41 -37.61 1.19
CA HIS A 246 -18.62 -38.17 1.80
C HIS A 246 -19.03 -37.43 3.09
N LEU A 247 -18.97 -36.10 3.08
CA LEU A 247 -19.42 -35.23 4.17
C LEU A 247 -20.92 -34.93 4.01
N LEU A 248 -21.76 -35.49 4.87
CA LEU A 248 -23.23 -35.35 4.79
C LEU A 248 -23.73 -34.00 5.33
N ALA A 249 -23.15 -33.53 6.43
CA ALA A 249 -23.46 -32.24 7.06
C ALA A 249 -22.16 -31.44 7.28
N PRO A 250 -21.50 -30.99 6.19
CA PRO A 250 -20.18 -30.39 6.30
C PRO A 250 -20.19 -29.08 7.09
N LYS A 251 -19.18 -28.88 7.93
CA LYS A 251 -18.80 -27.54 8.38
C LYS A 251 -18.13 -26.83 7.20
N VAL A 252 -18.73 -25.74 6.72
CA VAL A 252 -18.24 -24.94 5.60
C VAL A 252 -17.76 -23.60 6.15
N VAL A 253 -16.48 -23.30 6.01
CA VAL A 253 -15.88 -22.06 6.50
C VAL A 253 -15.53 -21.16 5.32
N LEU A 254 -16.08 -19.95 5.31
CA LEU A 254 -15.87 -18.93 4.30
C LEU A 254 -14.68 -18.05 4.67
N MET A 255 -13.79 -17.80 3.71
CA MET A 255 -12.57 -17.02 3.91
C MET A 255 -12.30 -16.11 2.70
N GLY A 256 -11.67 -14.97 2.94
CA GLY A 256 -11.28 -14.02 1.89
C GLY A 256 -12.20 -12.79 1.79
N GLY A 257 -11.69 -11.76 1.10
CA GLY A 257 -12.29 -10.43 1.09
C GLY A 257 -13.71 -10.36 0.51
N LEU A 258 -14.10 -11.30 -0.36
CA LEU A 258 -15.46 -11.32 -0.91
C LEU A 258 -16.50 -11.75 0.13
N PHE A 259 -16.12 -12.48 1.18
CA PHE A 259 -17.03 -12.93 2.23
C PHE A 259 -17.05 -12.05 3.49
N TYR A 260 -16.28 -10.95 3.51
CA TYR A 260 -16.14 -10.08 4.68
C TYR A 260 -17.47 -9.37 5.03
N ARG A 261 -17.76 -9.19 6.34
CA ARG A 261 -18.94 -8.48 6.90
C ARG A 261 -20.30 -8.90 6.33
N ASP A 262 -20.54 -10.22 6.18
CA ASP A 262 -21.81 -10.75 5.63
C ASP A 262 -22.23 -10.04 4.34
N SER A 263 -21.29 -9.91 3.40
CA SER A 263 -21.50 -9.24 2.12
C SER A 263 -22.69 -9.82 1.32
N LEU A 264 -23.09 -9.10 0.27
CA LEU A 264 -24.01 -9.60 -0.76
C LEU A 264 -23.57 -10.98 -1.28
N TYR A 265 -22.26 -11.19 -1.44
CA TYR A 265 -21.69 -12.44 -1.91
C TYR A 265 -21.91 -13.59 -0.93
N THR A 266 -21.69 -13.34 0.37
CA THR A 266 -21.95 -14.31 1.46
C THR A 266 -23.42 -14.75 1.46
N HIS A 267 -24.34 -13.80 1.33
CA HIS A 267 -25.78 -14.09 1.29
C HIS A 267 -26.16 -14.95 0.07
N THR A 268 -25.68 -14.58 -1.12
CA THR A 268 -25.93 -15.30 -2.36
C THR A 268 -25.39 -16.73 -2.30
N PHE A 269 -24.15 -16.90 -1.80
CA PHE A 269 -23.54 -18.21 -1.60
C PHE A 269 -24.33 -19.08 -0.62
N ARG A 270 -24.64 -18.57 0.60
CA ARG A 270 -25.41 -19.31 1.61
C ARG A 270 -26.78 -19.76 1.10
N ARG A 271 -27.50 -18.85 0.44
CA ARG A 271 -28.82 -19.12 -0.14
C ARG A 271 -28.78 -20.22 -1.18
N ARG A 272 -27.74 -20.26 -2.03
CA ARG A 272 -27.56 -21.27 -3.06
C ARG A 272 -27.14 -22.61 -2.47
N LEU A 273 -26.13 -22.61 -1.59
CA LEU A 273 -25.62 -23.82 -0.94
C LEU A 273 -26.72 -24.56 -0.18
N LYS A 274 -27.61 -23.85 0.52
CA LYS A 274 -28.73 -24.44 1.27
C LYS A 274 -29.69 -25.28 0.39
N LYS A 275 -29.74 -25.04 -0.92
CA LYS A 275 -30.60 -25.83 -1.83
C LYS A 275 -30.04 -27.25 -2.05
N ASN A 276 -28.73 -27.40 -2.09
CA ASN A 276 -28.05 -28.64 -2.47
C ASN A 276 -27.38 -29.34 -1.28
N LEU A 277 -27.00 -28.59 -0.25
CA LEU A 277 -26.47 -29.07 1.03
C LEU A 277 -27.22 -28.40 2.19
N PRO A 278 -28.48 -28.81 2.47
CA PRO A 278 -29.34 -28.15 3.46
C PRO A 278 -28.80 -28.24 4.90
N ASP A 279 -28.04 -29.29 5.22
CA ASP A 279 -27.48 -29.54 6.54
C ASP A 279 -26.07 -28.96 6.74
N ALA A 280 -25.52 -28.27 5.73
CA ALA A 280 -24.22 -27.63 5.83
C ALA A 280 -24.24 -26.48 6.86
N ARG A 281 -23.25 -26.48 7.77
CA ARG A 281 -23.07 -25.41 8.76
C ARG A 281 -22.08 -24.40 8.23
N VAL A 282 -22.58 -23.26 7.74
CA VAL A 282 -21.75 -22.21 7.14
C VAL A 282 -21.32 -21.18 8.19
N ALA A 283 -20.02 -20.99 8.35
CA ALA A 283 -19.43 -19.97 9.22
C ALA A 283 -18.39 -19.15 8.44
N THR A 284 -18.01 -17.97 8.94
CA THR A 284 -16.84 -17.24 8.46
C THR A 284 -15.62 -17.62 9.30
N ALA A 285 -14.42 -17.58 8.73
CA ALA A 285 -13.19 -17.89 9.44
C ALA A 285 -12.99 -16.92 10.63
N ALA A 286 -12.76 -17.48 11.82
CA ALA A 286 -12.54 -16.71 13.05
C ALA A 286 -11.08 -16.28 13.25
N ARG A 287 -10.14 -16.95 12.57
CA ARG A 287 -8.70 -16.70 12.64
C ARG A 287 -8.15 -16.36 11.27
N ALA A 288 -7.11 -15.52 11.26
CA ALA A 288 -6.39 -15.15 10.06
C ALA A 288 -5.46 -16.30 9.59
N PRO A 289 -5.23 -16.48 8.28
CA PRO A 289 -4.39 -17.55 7.73
C PRO A 289 -2.96 -17.59 8.25
N GLU A 290 -2.35 -16.44 8.54
CA GLU A 290 -1.00 -16.32 9.09
C GLU A 290 -0.88 -16.95 10.49
N LEU A 291 -1.96 -16.97 11.28
CA LEU A 291 -2.02 -17.70 12.55
C LEU A 291 -2.08 -19.22 12.30
N GLY A 292 -2.76 -19.64 11.23
CA GLY A 292 -2.74 -21.04 10.77
C GLY A 292 -1.34 -21.46 10.32
N ALA A 293 -0.60 -20.57 9.65
CA ALA A 293 0.79 -20.80 9.26
C ALA A 293 1.71 -20.95 10.49
N ALA A 294 1.58 -20.07 11.48
CA ALA A 294 2.33 -20.19 12.74
C ALA A 294 2.02 -21.52 13.45
N TRP A 295 0.74 -21.89 13.51
CA TRP A 295 0.32 -23.13 14.14
C TRP A 295 0.87 -24.38 13.43
N LEU A 296 0.81 -24.43 12.09
CA LEU A 296 1.37 -25.56 11.32
C LEU A 296 2.88 -25.73 11.53
N ALA A 297 3.62 -24.65 11.78
CA ALA A 297 5.05 -24.72 12.08
C ALA A 297 5.36 -25.50 13.36
N THR A 298 4.42 -25.54 14.30
CA THR A 298 4.59 -26.17 15.61
C THR A 298 4.38 -27.68 15.62
N GLU A 299 3.81 -28.26 14.55
CA GLU A 299 3.37 -29.66 14.49
C GLU A 299 2.45 -30.08 15.66
N ALA A 300 1.79 -29.12 16.33
CA ALA A 300 0.96 -29.38 17.49
C ALA A 300 -0.34 -30.14 17.13
N GLY A 301 -0.66 -31.16 17.93
CA GLY A 301 -1.80 -32.07 17.70
C GLY A 301 -3.17 -31.56 18.18
N ASP A 302 -3.23 -30.46 18.96
CA ASP A 302 -4.44 -29.96 19.63
C ASP A 302 -4.78 -28.50 19.29
N HIS A 303 -5.97 -28.05 19.71
CA HIS A 303 -6.47 -26.68 19.52
C HIS A 303 -5.51 -25.59 20.04
N ALA A 304 -5.36 -24.51 19.26
CA ALA A 304 -4.51 -23.36 19.58
C ALA A 304 -5.33 -22.11 19.89
N ALA A 305 -5.05 -21.47 21.04
CA ALA A 305 -5.63 -20.19 21.44
C ALA A 305 -4.60 -19.07 21.26
N PHE A 306 -5.01 -17.98 20.61
CA PHE A 306 -4.17 -16.80 20.37
C PHE A 306 -4.73 -15.62 21.15
N HIS A 307 -3.90 -15.04 22.02
CA HIS A 307 -4.27 -13.89 22.83
C HIS A 307 -3.73 -12.60 22.18
N PRO A 308 -4.61 -11.67 21.77
CA PRO A 308 -4.18 -10.39 21.23
C PRO A 308 -3.50 -9.54 22.30
N LYS A 309 -2.60 -8.65 21.87
CA LYS A 309 -2.03 -7.61 22.73
C LYS A 309 -3.10 -6.52 22.97
N PRO A 310 -3.40 -6.11 24.21
CA PRO A 310 -4.27 -4.97 24.44
C PRO A 310 -3.51 -3.68 24.08
N SER A 311 -3.96 -2.96 23.05
CA SER A 311 -3.35 -1.70 22.58
C SER A 311 -4.14 -0.44 22.99
N GLN A 312 -4.73 -0.42 24.19
CA GLN A 312 -5.45 0.74 24.71
C GLN A 312 -4.57 2.01 24.71
N SER A 313 -3.27 1.86 24.93
CA SER A 313 -2.31 2.98 25.01
C SER A 313 -2.06 3.73 23.69
N GLU A 314 -2.26 3.08 22.53
CA GLU A 314 -2.04 3.70 21.22
C GLU A 314 -3.19 4.65 20.87
N ILE A 315 -4.42 4.26 21.19
CA ILE A 315 -5.65 5.04 20.98
C ILE A 315 -5.63 6.32 21.83
N ASP A 316 -5.25 6.21 23.11
CA ASP A 316 -5.19 7.36 24.02
C ASP A 316 -4.10 8.36 23.61
N SER A 317 -3.00 7.87 23.01
CA SER A 317 -1.95 8.72 22.45
C SER A 317 -2.36 9.39 21.13
N LEU A 318 -3.34 8.86 20.38
CA LEU A 318 -3.83 9.45 19.13
C LEU A 318 -4.56 10.76 19.40
N ALA A 319 -5.49 10.75 20.35
CA ALA A 319 -6.32 11.89 20.73
C ALA A 319 -5.54 13.12 21.24
N ALA A 320 -4.31 12.93 21.74
CA ALA A 320 -3.50 14.02 22.28
C ALA A 320 -2.73 14.85 21.23
N ALA A 321 -2.54 14.33 20.01
CA ALA A 321 -1.72 15.01 19.00
C ALA A 321 -2.40 16.31 18.51
N LEU A 322 -1.62 17.37 18.28
CA LEU A 322 -2.12 18.66 17.83
C LEU A 322 -2.99 18.57 16.56
N THR A 323 -2.65 17.64 15.66
CA THR A 323 -3.40 17.37 14.41
C THR A 323 -4.79 16.76 14.64
N GLU A 324 -5.03 16.16 15.81
CA GLU A 324 -6.30 15.51 16.18
C GLU A 324 -7.16 16.37 17.13
N GLN A 325 -6.64 17.52 17.58
CA GLN A 325 -7.37 18.43 18.45
C GLN A 325 -8.47 19.16 17.67
N ARG A 326 -9.55 19.56 18.36
CA ARG A 326 -10.62 20.38 17.78
C ARG A 326 -10.17 21.83 17.66
N ASN A 327 -10.50 22.49 16.55
CA ASN A 327 -10.30 23.92 16.40
C ASN A 327 -11.48 24.70 17.02
N PRO A 328 -11.24 25.58 18.02
CA PRO A 328 -12.29 26.38 18.66
C PRO A 328 -13.06 27.27 17.68
N ARG A 329 -12.42 27.68 16.58
CA ARG A 329 -13.00 28.58 15.57
C ARG A 329 -14.01 27.88 14.65
N SER A 330 -14.04 26.55 14.66
CA SER A 330 -14.93 25.74 13.82
C SER A 330 -15.75 24.72 14.63
N GLU A 331 -16.02 24.98 15.91
CA GLU A 331 -16.78 24.06 16.76
C GLU A 331 -18.18 23.74 16.24
N ASN A 332 -18.82 24.69 15.55
CA ASN A 332 -20.15 24.56 14.94
C ASN A 332 -20.07 24.64 13.40
N LEU A 333 -19.04 24.02 12.81
CA LEU A 333 -18.77 24.08 11.36
C LEU A 333 -20.01 23.73 10.50
N GLU A 334 -20.87 22.82 10.98
CA GLU A 334 -22.09 22.39 10.30
C GLU A 334 -23.19 23.46 10.24
N LYS A 335 -23.10 24.51 11.06
CA LYS A 335 -24.07 25.62 11.11
C LYS A 335 -23.60 26.87 10.37
N MET A 336 -22.36 26.90 9.91
CA MET A 336 -21.81 28.05 9.18
C MET A 336 -22.46 28.17 7.80
N SER A 337 -22.77 29.39 7.40
CA SER A 337 -23.09 29.72 6.02
C SER A 337 -21.87 29.51 5.11
N ALA A 338 -22.10 29.42 3.80
CA ALA A 338 -21.01 29.29 2.83
C ALA A 338 -20.02 30.47 2.90
N GLN A 339 -20.50 31.68 3.19
CA GLN A 339 -19.65 32.86 3.35
C GLN A 339 -18.75 32.73 4.58
N GLU A 340 -19.31 32.43 5.75
CA GLU A 340 -18.54 32.24 7.00
C GLU A 340 -17.51 31.12 6.85
N LEU A 341 -17.89 30.01 6.19
CA LEU A 341 -16.98 28.89 5.96
C LEU A 341 -15.76 29.33 5.12
N VAL A 342 -15.98 30.09 4.04
CA VAL A 342 -14.88 30.62 3.20
C VAL A 342 -13.99 31.57 3.99
N GLU A 343 -14.58 32.49 4.77
CA GLU A 343 -13.84 33.44 5.60
C GLU A 343 -12.94 32.72 6.60
N VAL A 344 -13.46 31.73 7.34
CA VAL A 344 -12.65 30.94 8.29
C VAL A 344 -11.57 30.14 7.57
N PHE A 345 -11.86 29.53 6.41
CA PHE A 345 -10.85 28.82 5.62
C PHE A 345 -9.66 29.73 5.24
N VAL A 346 -9.95 30.92 4.70
CA VAL A 346 -8.90 31.87 4.28
C VAL A 346 -8.12 32.41 5.47
N GLU A 347 -8.79 32.67 6.59
CA GLU A 347 -8.11 33.17 7.79
C GLU A 347 -7.19 32.13 8.43
N GLU A 348 -7.55 30.86 8.40
CA GLU A 348 -6.75 29.76 8.93
C GLU A 348 -5.42 29.58 8.17
N GLU A 349 -5.34 29.98 6.89
CA GLU A 349 -4.10 29.94 6.10
C GLU A 349 -2.99 30.87 6.65
N LYS A 350 -3.32 31.86 7.50
CA LYS A 350 -2.30 32.66 8.21
C LYS A 350 -1.39 31.77 9.06
N LEU A 351 -1.93 30.71 9.66
CA LEU A 351 -1.17 29.76 10.47
C LEU A 351 -0.20 28.93 9.64
N VAL A 352 -0.50 28.70 8.35
CA VAL A 352 0.43 28.07 7.41
C VAL A 352 1.64 28.96 7.17
N GLN A 353 1.39 30.25 6.93
CA GLN A 353 2.47 31.23 6.75
C GLN A 353 3.36 31.33 8.00
N ASP A 354 2.75 31.39 9.19
CA ASP A 354 3.49 31.49 10.45
C ASP A 354 4.31 30.23 10.73
N ALA A 355 3.75 29.04 10.48
CA ALA A 355 4.46 27.77 10.61
C ALA A 355 5.69 27.71 9.69
N LEU A 356 5.55 28.11 8.43
CA LEU A 356 6.67 28.18 7.47
C LEU A 356 7.73 29.19 7.91
N ARG A 357 7.31 30.37 8.39
CA ARG A 357 8.22 31.40 8.90
C ARG A 357 9.05 30.87 10.07
N ASN A 358 8.41 30.18 11.00
CA ASN A 358 9.08 29.59 12.16
C ASN A 358 10.03 28.44 11.76
N ALA A 359 9.73 27.72 10.67
CA ALA A 359 10.55 26.63 10.15
C ALA A 359 11.69 27.09 9.20
N THR A 360 11.90 28.40 8.99
CA THR A 360 12.87 28.93 8.01
C THR A 360 14.27 28.34 8.16
N ALA A 361 14.81 28.26 9.38
CA ALA A 361 16.14 27.72 9.61
C ALA A 361 16.27 26.25 9.20
N ALA A 362 15.25 25.44 9.52
CA ALA A 362 15.20 24.03 9.13
C ALA A 362 15.04 23.88 7.61
N LEU A 363 14.20 24.70 6.97
CA LEU A 363 14.05 24.71 5.51
C LEU A 363 15.35 25.08 4.78
N VAL A 364 16.12 26.05 5.31
CA VAL A 364 17.46 26.39 4.79
C VAL A 364 18.41 25.19 4.93
N GLY A 365 18.44 24.53 6.08
CA GLY A 365 19.23 23.32 6.28
C GLY A 365 18.85 22.20 5.31
N ALA A 366 17.55 22.02 5.04
CA ALA A 366 17.07 21.03 4.08
C ALA A 366 17.53 21.34 2.66
N ILE A 367 17.45 22.60 2.22
CA ILE A 367 17.98 23.03 0.91
C ILE A 367 19.48 22.69 0.81
N GLN A 368 20.26 22.98 1.86
CA GLN A 368 21.71 22.73 1.86
C GLN A 368 22.03 21.23 1.75
N ILE A 369 21.39 20.39 2.57
CA ILE A 369 21.56 18.93 2.55
C ILE A 369 21.20 18.36 1.16
N VAL A 370 20.05 18.76 0.63
CA VAL A 370 19.58 18.30 -0.69
C VAL A 370 20.53 18.78 -1.79
N THR A 371 20.92 20.04 -1.79
CA THR A 371 21.85 20.60 -2.79
C THR A 371 23.18 19.85 -2.80
N GLU A 372 23.75 19.59 -1.63
CA GLU A 372 25.02 18.86 -1.51
C GLU A 372 24.89 17.43 -2.03
N SER A 373 23.84 16.73 -1.65
CA SER A 373 23.53 15.38 -2.14
C SER A 373 23.44 15.34 -3.67
N LEU A 374 22.59 16.19 -4.26
CA LEU A 374 22.38 16.23 -5.71
C LEU A 374 23.66 16.61 -6.47
N ARG A 375 24.45 17.55 -5.94
CA ARG A 375 25.75 17.92 -6.52
C ARG A 375 26.75 16.76 -6.50
N ASN A 376 26.68 15.90 -5.49
CA ASN A 376 27.54 14.72 -5.33
C ASN A 376 26.97 13.45 -6.00
N GLY A 377 25.97 13.60 -6.88
CA GLY A 377 25.38 12.48 -7.63
C GLY A 377 24.39 11.63 -6.84
N GLY A 378 23.92 12.12 -5.69
CA GLY A 378 22.79 11.56 -4.96
C GLY A 378 21.44 11.96 -5.58
N ARG A 379 20.37 11.38 -5.03
CA ARG A 379 18.98 11.64 -5.42
C ARG A 379 18.14 12.04 -4.20
N LEU A 380 17.02 12.70 -4.45
CA LEU A 380 16.05 13.07 -3.43
C LEU A 380 14.82 12.16 -3.48
N PHE A 381 14.45 11.60 -2.34
CA PHE A 381 13.26 10.76 -2.19
C PHE A 381 12.29 11.37 -1.18
N TYR A 382 11.05 11.59 -1.59
CA TYR A 382 9.93 11.90 -0.69
C TYR A 382 9.20 10.62 -0.32
N VAL A 383 8.98 10.37 0.98
CA VAL A 383 8.27 9.18 1.45
C VAL A 383 7.10 9.59 2.33
N GLY A 384 5.89 9.14 1.98
CA GLY A 384 4.69 9.50 2.73
C GLY A 384 3.52 8.54 2.53
N ALA A 385 2.46 8.73 3.30
CA ALA A 385 1.17 8.07 3.11
C ALA A 385 0.08 9.10 2.81
N GLY A 386 -1.03 8.66 2.20
CA GLY A 386 -2.19 9.51 1.93
C GLY A 386 -1.82 10.83 1.24
N SER A 387 -2.32 11.95 1.78
CA SER A 387 -2.05 13.29 1.26
C SER A 387 -0.55 13.64 1.24
N SER A 388 0.20 13.27 2.29
CA SER A 388 1.64 13.54 2.37
C SER A 388 2.41 12.85 1.24
N GLY A 389 2.11 11.58 0.97
CA GLY A 389 2.71 10.85 -0.15
C GLY A 389 2.34 11.44 -1.52
N ARG A 390 1.07 11.85 -1.70
CA ARG A 390 0.60 12.47 -2.95
C ARG A 390 1.28 13.82 -3.22
N ILE A 391 1.47 14.64 -2.20
CA ILE A 391 2.16 15.93 -2.32
C ILE A 391 3.65 15.71 -2.66
N GLY A 392 4.29 14.69 -2.07
CA GLY A 392 5.66 14.31 -2.45
C GLY A 392 5.77 13.87 -3.92
N VAL A 393 4.82 13.07 -4.40
CA VAL A 393 4.77 12.66 -5.82
C VAL A 393 4.51 13.86 -6.73
N LEU A 394 3.61 14.79 -6.33
CA LEU A 394 3.34 16.03 -7.06
C LEU A 394 4.62 16.84 -7.27
N ASP A 395 5.32 17.21 -6.19
CA ASP A 395 6.57 17.98 -6.28
C ASP A 395 7.61 17.26 -7.17
N ALA A 396 7.84 15.96 -6.95
CA ALA A 396 8.79 15.17 -7.75
C ALA A 396 8.47 15.17 -9.25
N SER A 397 7.19 15.03 -9.61
CA SER A 397 6.72 15.00 -11.02
C SER A 397 6.87 16.34 -11.75
N GLU A 398 6.95 17.44 -11.02
CA GLU A 398 7.13 18.79 -11.58
C GLU A 398 8.61 19.11 -11.84
N ILE A 399 9.55 18.33 -11.30
CA ILE A 399 10.99 18.57 -11.44
C ILE A 399 11.48 18.44 -12.89
N PRO A 400 11.17 17.36 -13.64
CA PRO A 400 11.62 17.24 -15.03
C PRO A 400 11.13 18.34 -15.97
N PRO A 401 9.84 18.71 -16.03
CA PRO A 401 9.39 19.77 -16.94
C PRO A 401 9.88 21.18 -16.54
N THR A 402 10.15 21.41 -15.25
CA THR A 402 10.54 22.73 -14.71
C THR A 402 12.05 23.00 -14.83
N PHE A 403 12.87 22.00 -14.49
CA PHE A 403 14.33 22.15 -14.36
C PHE A 403 15.14 21.27 -15.31
N GLY A 404 14.47 20.56 -16.24
CA GLY A 404 15.12 19.69 -17.23
C GLY A 404 15.91 18.53 -16.60
N ALA A 405 15.62 18.24 -15.34
CA ALA A 405 16.28 17.19 -14.59
C ALA A 405 15.70 15.81 -14.97
N PRO A 406 16.51 14.74 -14.88
CA PRO A 406 16.03 13.42 -15.22
C PRO A 406 14.98 12.94 -14.18
N PRO A 407 13.98 12.14 -14.57
CA PRO A 407 12.89 11.72 -13.68
C PRO A 407 13.31 10.91 -12.45
N ASP A 408 14.54 10.38 -12.44
CA ASP A 408 15.08 9.60 -11.33
C ASP A 408 15.81 10.45 -10.27
N LEU A 409 16.06 11.75 -10.55
CA LEU A 409 16.76 12.65 -9.63
C LEU A 409 15.94 12.97 -8.37
N VAL A 410 14.62 13.17 -8.54
CA VAL A 410 13.67 13.44 -7.46
C VAL A 410 12.49 12.48 -7.61
N GLN A 411 12.20 11.69 -6.57
CA GLN A 411 11.20 10.61 -6.64
C GLN A 411 10.24 10.66 -5.45
N GLY A 412 8.96 10.40 -5.70
CA GLY A 412 7.96 10.17 -4.66
C GLY A 412 7.72 8.67 -4.40
N VAL A 413 7.65 8.30 -3.12
CA VAL A 413 7.30 6.97 -2.62
C VAL A 413 6.07 7.11 -1.73
N ILE A 414 4.99 6.44 -2.11
CA ILE A 414 3.70 6.51 -1.41
C ILE A 414 3.32 5.13 -0.87
N ALA A 415 2.89 5.09 0.40
CA ALA A 415 2.31 3.89 1.00
C ALA A 415 1.12 3.39 0.16
N GLY A 416 1.13 2.11 -0.21
CA GLY A 416 0.12 1.52 -1.10
C GLY A 416 0.39 1.68 -2.60
N GLY A 417 1.49 2.32 -3.01
CA GLY A 417 1.92 2.36 -4.41
C GLY A 417 1.07 3.25 -5.33
N VAL A 418 1.13 3.01 -6.65
CA VAL A 418 0.51 3.89 -7.66
C VAL A 418 -1.00 4.07 -7.47
N THR A 419 -1.71 3.04 -7.03
CA THR A 419 -3.15 3.10 -6.73
C THR A 419 -3.45 4.13 -5.65
N ALA A 420 -2.54 4.30 -4.67
CA ALA A 420 -2.69 5.27 -3.58
C ALA A 420 -2.79 6.72 -4.07
N LEU A 421 -2.32 7.02 -5.29
CA LEU A 421 -2.39 8.36 -5.88
C LEU A 421 -3.83 8.82 -6.10
N TYR A 422 -4.70 7.94 -6.60
CA TYR A 422 -6.09 8.28 -6.93
C TYR A 422 -7.12 7.60 -6.02
N ARG A 423 -6.74 6.58 -5.25
CA ARG A 423 -7.62 5.89 -4.28
C ARG A 423 -6.89 5.63 -2.98
N SER A 424 -7.47 5.96 -1.83
CA SER A 424 -6.82 5.68 -0.53
C SER A 424 -6.59 4.18 -0.32
N ALA A 425 -5.37 3.83 0.11
CA ALA A 425 -4.97 2.47 0.48
C ALA A 425 -5.01 2.34 2.01
N GLU A 426 -6.19 2.01 2.56
CA GLU A 426 -6.39 1.91 4.02
C GLU A 426 -5.46 0.87 4.66
N GLY A 427 -4.84 1.26 5.77
CA GLY A 427 -3.90 0.42 6.53
C GLY A 427 -2.51 0.26 5.92
N ALA A 428 -2.24 0.79 4.72
CA ALA A 428 -0.89 0.76 4.15
C ALA A 428 0.10 1.66 4.92
N GLU A 429 -0.41 2.66 5.62
CA GLU A 429 0.39 3.62 6.39
C GLU A 429 0.92 3.06 7.72
N ASP A 430 0.29 1.99 8.21
CA ASP A 430 0.61 1.32 9.48
C ASP A 430 1.72 0.28 9.35
N GLU A 431 2.22 0.03 8.14
CA GLU A 431 3.17 -1.05 7.85
C GLU A 431 4.63 -0.53 7.80
N GLU A 432 5.33 -0.57 8.95
CA GLU A 432 6.74 -0.11 9.07
C GLU A 432 7.68 -0.84 8.10
N SER A 433 7.57 -2.18 8.05
CA SER A 433 8.41 -3.04 7.21
C SER A 433 8.20 -2.81 5.70
N ALA A 434 6.99 -2.45 5.29
CA ALA A 434 6.71 -2.08 3.90
C ALA A 434 7.41 -0.76 3.52
N GLY A 435 7.54 0.16 4.48
CA GLY A 435 8.35 1.37 4.35
C GLY A 435 9.80 1.03 4.04
N ALA A 436 10.44 0.25 4.90
CA ALA A 436 11.84 -0.17 4.74
C ALA A 436 12.10 -0.88 3.40
N LEU A 437 11.25 -1.84 3.03
CA LEU A 437 11.35 -2.55 1.75
C LEU A 437 11.33 -1.60 0.55
N ALA A 438 10.52 -0.53 0.61
CA ALA A 438 10.43 0.42 -0.50
C ALA A 438 11.77 1.12 -0.77
N LEU A 439 12.60 1.37 0.25
CA LEU A 439 13.92 1.99 0.08
C LEU A 439 14.91 1.00 -0.51
N ASP A 440 14.83 -0.26 -0.12
CA ASP A 440 15.66 -1.32 -0.69
C ASP A 440 15.36 -1.52 -2.18
N GLU A 441 14.08 -1.55 -2.56
CA GLU A 441 13.67 -1.67 -3.96
C GLU A 441 14.09 -0.44 -4.79
N ARG A 442 14.14 0.75 -4.18
CA ARG A 442 14.65 1.99 -4.81
C ARG A 442 16.18 2.07 -4.84
N ARG A 443 16.86 1.10 -4.22
CA ARG A 443 18.32 1.01 -4.11
C ARG A 443 18.90 2.31 -3.57
N ILE A 444 18.40 2.73 -2.41
CA ILE A 444 18.95 3.89 -1.70
C ILE A 444 20.44 3.66 -1.41
N LYS A 445 21.24 4.71 -1.57
CA LYS A 445 22.67 4.73 -1.34
C LYS A 445 23.03 5.89 -0.40
N GLY A 446 24.21 5.84 0.21
CA GLY A 446 24.70 6.88 1.12
C GLY A 446 24.61 8.33 0.60
N PRO A 447 24.86 8.63 -0.69
CA PRO A 447 24.72 9.99 -1.21
C PRO A 447 23.28 10.49 -1.31
N ASP A 448 22.27 9.62 -1.24
CA ASP A 448 20.86 9.99 -1.38
C ASP A 448 20.33 10.72 -0.13
N VAL A 449 19.25 11.48 -0.31
CA VAL A 449 18.48 12.12 0.78
C VAL A 449 17.07 11.55 0.78
N VAL A 450 16.59 11.15 1.96
CA VAL A 450 15.23 10.69 2.17
C VAL A 450 14.50 11.66 3.09
N VAL A 451 13.45 12.30 2.55
CA VAL A 451 12.54 13.17 3.28
C VAL A 451 11.25 12.40 3.59
N GLY A 452 11.07 12.03 4.84
CA GLY A 452 9.84 11.42 5.34
C GLY A 452 8.81 12.49 5.65
N ILE A 453 7.58 12.31 5.19
CA ILE A 453 6.51 13.31 5.28
C ILE A 453 5.34 12.70 6.05
N THR A 454 5.07 13.21 7.25
CA THR A 454 3.92 12.79 8.06
C THR A 454 3.41 13.95 8.92
N ALA A 455 2.16 14.37 8.68
CA ALA A 455 1.55 15.44 9.46
C ALA A 455 1.53 15.12 10.97
N SER A 456 1.27 13.86 11.33
CA SER A 456 1.19 13.39 12.72
C SER A 456 2.56 13.17 13.37
N GLY A 457 3.61 12.97 12.56
CA GLY A 457 4.97 12.68 13.01
C GLY A 457 5.23 11.20 13.30
N ARG A 458 4.21 10.33 13.22
CA ARG A 458 4.25 8.97 13.76
C ARG A 458 3.85 7.86 12.78
N THR A 459 3.64 8.19 11.51
CA THR A 459 3.18 7.22 10.50
C THR A 459 4.20 6.07 10.35
N PRO A 460 3.87 4.81 10.70
CA PRO A 460 4.83 3.70 10.73
C PRO A 460 5.57 3.47 9.41
N PHE A 461 4.88 3.50 8.27
CA PHE A 461 5.49 3.37 6.94
C PHE A 461 6.62 4.40 6.71
N VAL A 462 6.42 5.65 7.16
CA VAL A 462 7.41 6.73 7.00
C VAL A 462 8.58 6.55 7.97
N LEU A 463 8.31 6.10 9.19
CA LEU A 463 9.35 5.89 10.20
C LEU A 463 10.24 4.70 9.84
N GLY A 464 9.67 3.59 9.38
CA GLY A 464 10.42 2.43 8.88
C GLY A 464 11.29 2.79 7.68
N ALA A 465 10.75 3.62 6.79
CA ALA A 465 11.46 4.16 5.65
C ALA A 465 12.71 4.98 6.05
N LEU A 466 12.55 5.92 6.98
CA LEU A 466 13.66 6.75 7.47
C LEU A 466 14.70 5.94 8.22
N ALA A 467 14.28 4.99 9.07
CA ALA A 467 15.19 4.11 9.77
C ALA A 467 16.03 3.26 8.79
N ARG A 468 15.40 2.74 7.73
CA ARG A 468 16.11 1.99 6.70
C ARG A 468 17.11 2.87 5.93
N ALA A 469 16.69 4.05 5.50
CA ALA A 469 17.56 5.01 4.83
C ALA A 469 18.81 5.35 5.67
N LYS A 470 18.62 5.59 6.98
CA LYS A 470 19.73 5.86 7.91
C LYS A 470 20.71 4.68 7.98
N SER A 471 20.20 3.45 8.06
CA SER A 471 21.04 2.24 8.08
C SER A 471 21.86 2.05 6.80
N LEU A 472 21.41 2.61 5.68
CA LEU A 472 22.10 2.61 4.38
C LEU A 472 23.05 3.81 4.21
N GLY A 473 23.18 4.65 5.25
CA GLY A 473 24.05 5.84 5.27
C GLY A 473 23.49 7.05 4.53
N ALA A 474 22.23 7.01 4.07
CA ALA A 474 21.58 8.15 3.44
C ALA A 474 21.25 9.23 4.47
N LYS A 475 21.18 10.49 4.04
CA LYS A 475 20.73 11.59 4.89
C LYS A 475 19.21 11.53 5.07
N THR A 476 18.75 11.68 6.31
CA THR A 476 17.32 11.55 6.64
C THR A 476 16.74 12.84 7.21
N ILE A 477 15.67 13.33 6.59
CA ILE A 477 14.92 14.52 7.00
C ILE A 477 13.49 14.08 7.35
N LEU A 478 12.94 14.52 8.48
CA LEU A 478 11.52 14.37 8.78
C LEU A 478 10.81 15.72 8.67
N LEU A 479 9.73 15.75 7.90
CA LEU A 479 8.80 16.88 7.81
C LEU A 479 7.48 16.50 8.47
N THR A 480 7.10 17.26 9.51
CA THR A 480 5.87 17.01 10.29
C THR A 480 5.16 18.29 10.69
N CYS A 481 3.87 18.18 11.05
CA CYS A 481 3.07 19.29 11.56
C CYS A 481 2.84 19.23 13.08
N ASN A 482 3.38 18.20 13.73
CA ASN A 482 3.20 17.99 15.16
C ASN A 482 4.48 18.37 15.92
N PRO A 483 4.46 19.36 16.83
CA PRO A 483 5.67 19.77 17.56
C PRO A 483 6.13 18.77 18.64
N ASP A 484 5.24 17.92 19.14
CA ASP A 484 5.52 17.00 20.26
C ASP A 484 6.34 15.75 19.87
N CYS A 485 6.80 15.66 18.63
CA CYS A 485 7.66 14.56 18.21
C CYS A 485 9.04 14.60 18.88
N SER A 486 9.60 15.74 19.26
CA SER A 486 10.99 15.85 19.75
C SER A 486 11.35 15.03 21.01
N HIS A 487 10.37 14.49 21.75
CA HIS A 487 10.60 13.83 23.05
C HIS A 487 10.00 12.43 23.20
N ARG A 488 9.36 11.85 22.17
CA ARG A 488 8.75 10.52 22.31
C ARG A 488 9.56 9.40 21.66
N PRO A 489 9.85 8.30 22.39
CA PRO A 489 10.29 7.07 21.75
C PRO A 489 9.15 6.51 20.90
N VAL A 490 9.46 6.13 19.66
CA VAL A 490 8.53 5.39 18.80
C VAL A 490 8.29 4.03 19.45
N ALA A 491 7.02 3.70 19.71
CA ALA A 491 6.63 2.38 20.21
C ALA A 491 6.71 1.37 19.06
N GLY A 492 7.79 0.60 19.03
CA GLY A 492 7.92 -0.68 18.31
C GLY A 492 8.38 -1.76 19.30
N PRO A 493 8.23 -3.06 18.98
CA PRO A 493 8.56 -4.12 19.92
C PRO A 493 10.04 -4.08 20.30
N THR A 494 10.21 -4.08 21.62
CA THR A 494 11.44 -3.89 22.37
C THR A 494 12.32 -5.15 22.33
N ASP A 495 13.51 -5.02 21.76
CA ASP A 495 14.76 -5.68 22.22
C ASP A 495 15.99 -4.88 21.74
N SER A 496 15.97 -3.57 21.97
CA SER A 496 17.17 -2.72 21.92
C SER A 496 17.04 -1.66 23.03
N PRO A 497 18.07 -1.44 23.86
CA PRO A 497 18.03 -0.45 24.93
C PRO A 497 18.14 0.96 24.34
N GLN A 498 17.03 1.49 23.83
CA GLN A 498 16.69 2.90 23.56
C GLN A 498 15.51 2.87 22.57
N GLY A 499 14.32 3.32 23.00
CA GLY A 499 13.25 3.59 22.04
C GLY A 499 13.76 4.58 21.01
N ARG A 500 13.57 4.31 19.71
CA ARG A 500 14.07 5.18 18.64
C ARG A 500 13.52 6.58 18.87
N SER A 501 14.42 7.48 19.26
CA SER A 501 14.13 8.90 19.40
C SER A 501 14.41 9.54 18.05
N TYR A 502 13.70 10.62 17.73
CA TYR A 502 13.98 11.44 16.55
C TYR A 502 15.41 12.01 16.53
N SER A 503 16.21 11.78 17.59
CA SER A 503 17.65 12.05 17.67
C SER A 503 18.50 11.42 16.57
N ASP A 504 18.02 10.36 15.91
CA ASP A 504 18.79 9.68 14.86
C ASP A 504 18.63 10.32 13.47
N LEU A 505 17.72 11.29 13.33
CA LEU A 505 17.52 12.04 12.09
C LEU A 505 18.63 13.09 11.88
N ASP A 506 18.95 13.38 10.62
CA ASP A 506 19.89 14.46 10.29
C ASP A 506 19.22 15.84 10.38
N LEU A 507 17.91 15.91 10.16
CA LEU A 507 17.14 17.16 10.25
C LEU A 507 15.65 16.91 10.55
N LEU A 508 15.07 17.74 11.40
CA LEU A 508 13.63 17.79 11.68
C LEU A 508 13.06 19.14 11.22
N ILE A 509 11.98 19.11 10.43
CA ILE A 509 11.23 20.27 9.98
C ILE A 509 9.82 20.18 10.59
N THR A 510 9.52 21.09 11.52
CA THR A 510 8.22 21.16 12.19
C THR A 510 7.40 22.34 11.68
N LEU A 511 6.31 22.04 10.97
CA LEU A 511 5.33 22.98 10.43
C LEU A 511 4.07 23.00 11.31
N ALA A 512 4.18 23.57 12.51
CA ALA A 512 3.12 23.57 13.52
C ALA A 512 1.94 24.50 13.14
N VAL A 513 1.06 24.00 12.26
CA VAL A 513 -0.11 24.74 11.73
C VAL A 513 -1.33 24.76 12.68
N GLY A 514 -1.24 24.07 13.81
CA GLY A 514 -2.32 23.95 14.79
C GLY A 514 -3.45 22.99 14.37
N PRO A 515 -4.54 22.94 15.16
CA PRO A 515 -5.71 22.11 14.89
C PRO A 515 -6.36 22.44 13.53
N GLU A 516 -6.80 21.42 12.82
CA GLU A 516 -7.46 21.60 11.52
C GLU A 516 -8.89 22.11 11.67
N LEU A 517 -9.37 22.86 10.66
CA LEU A 517 -10.75 23.37 10.62
C LEU A 517 -11.78 22.24 10.71
N LEU A 518 -11.53 21.13 10.00
CA LEU A 518 -12.20 19.86 10.22
C LEU A 518 -11.24 18.96 10.99
N THR A 519 -11.59 18.60 12.24
CA THR A 519 -10.75 17.82 13.16
C THR A 519 -10.13 16.60 12.47
N GLY A 520 -8.81 16.43 12.56
CA GLY A 520 -8.07 15.32 11.95
C GLY A 520 -7.86 15.41 10.44
N SER A 521 -8.51 16.35 9.73
CA SER A 521 -8.39 16.48 8.26
C SER A 521 -7.10 17.18 7.83
N THR A 522 -5.95 16.54 8.07
CA THR A 522 -4.61 17.04 7.75
C THR A 522 -4.31 17.25 6.27
N ARG A 523 -5.26 16.92 5.37
CA ARG A 523 -5.20 17.34 3.95
C ARG A 523 -5.34 18.85 3.74
N LEU A 524 -5.72 19.60 4.78
CA LEU A 524 -5.97 21.05 4.75
C LEU A 524 -4.68 21.81 5.04
N LYS A 525 -4.58 22.55 6.17
CA LYS A 525 -3.43 23.42 6.45
C LYS A 525 -2.11 22.64 6.46
N ALA A 526 -2.08 21.46 7.07
CA ALA A 526 -0.88 20.63 7.11
C ALA A 526 -0.44 20.22 5.68
N GLY A 527 -1.41 19.93 4.80
CA GLY A 527 -1.18 19.69 3.38
C GLY A 527 -0.61 20.92 2.67
N THR A 528 -1.21 22.10 2.86
CA THR A 528 -0.73 23.36 2.26
C THR A 528 0.69 23.67 2.70
N ALA A 529 0.96 23.62 4.01
CA ALA A 529 2.30 23.86 4.57
C ALA A 529 3.34 22.87 4.00
N THR A 530 2.98 21.60 3.94
CA THR A 530 3.84 20.55 3.35
C THR A 530 4.17 20.88 1.89
N LYS A 531 3.18 21.21 1.06
CA LYS A 531 3.38 21.55 -0.36
C LYS A 531 4.32 22.73 -0.52
N VAL A 532 4.11 23.81 0.23
CA VAL A 532 4.98 24.99 0.17
C VAL A 532 6.40 24.66 0.62
N ALA A 533 6.56 23.88 1.70
CA ALA A 533 7.86 23.44 2.18
C ALA A 533 8.61 22.58 1.15
N LEU A 534 7.95 21.62 0.49
CA LEU A 534 8.59 20.82 -0.57
C LEU A 534 9.01 21.68 -1.75
N ASN A 535 8.16 22.61 -2.21
CA ASN A 535 8.53 23.52 -3.28
C ASN A 535 9.71 24.43 -2.91
N ILE A 536 9.81 24.88 -1.65
CA ILE A 536 10.97 25.64 -1.15
C ILE A 536 12.24 24.78 -1.24
N ILE A 537 12.18 23.52 -0.79
CA ILE A 537 13.32 22.60 -0.78
C ILE A 537 13.77 22.28 -2.21
N SER A 538 12.85 21.84 -3.07
CA SER A 538 13.15 21.41 -4.43
C SER A 538 13.60 22.58 -5.32
N THR A 539 12.88 23.71 -5.28
CA THR A 539 13.25 24.91 -6.03
C THR A 539 14.57 25.49 -5.51
N GLY A 540 14.74 25.59 -4.18
CA GLY A 540 15.96 26.09 -3.57
C GLY A 540 17.19 25.27 -3.97
N ALA A 541 17.08 23.94 -3.98
CA ALA A 541 18.15 23.07 -4.43
C ALA A 541 18.46 23.25 -5.92
N MET A 542 17.44 23.31 -6.77
CA MET A 542 17.63 23.50 -8.22
C MET A 542 18.23 24.87 -8.57
N VAL A 543 17.85 25.93 -7.84
CA VAL A 543 18.48 27.25 -7.93
C VAL A 543 19.96 27.16 -7.56
N ALA A 544 20.30 26.49 -6.45
CA ALA A 544 21.68 26.32 -6.00
C ALA A 544 22.53 25.40 -6.92
N LEU A 545 21.89 24.61 -7.77
CA LEU A 545 22.51 23.83 -8.85
C LEU A 545 22.60 24.61 -10.18
N GLY A 546 22.17 25.87 -10.22
CA GLY A 546 22.29 26.73 -11.40
C GLY A 546 21.25 26.47 -12.48
N LYS A 547 20.10 25.87 -12.14
CA LYS A 547 18.99 25.58 -13.09
C LYS A 547 18.14 26.80 -13.46
N VAL A 548 18.42 27.96 -12.86
CA VAL A 548 17.67 29.20 -12.99
C VAL A 548 18.64 30.37 -13.20
N ARG A 549 18.26 31.36 -14.01
CA ARG A 549 18.98 32.64 -14.15
C ARG A 549 18.04 33.80 -13.82
N GLY A 550 18.36 34.58 -12.79
CA GLY A 550 17.40 35.53 -12.21
C GLY A 550 16.20 34.77 -11.65
N ASN A 551 15.01 35.00 -12.21
CA ASN A 551 13.79 34.23 -11.93
C ASN A 551 13.30 33.41 -13.15
N LEU A 552 14.16 33.20 -14.15
CA LEU A 552 13.83 32.51 -15.40
C LEU A 552 14.32 31.06 -15.38
N MET A 553 13.43 30.12 -15.71
CA MET A 553 13.78 28.70 -15.89
C MET A 553 14.58 28.54 -17.18
N ILE A 554 15.88 28.29 -17.07
CA ILE A 554 16.77 28.16 -18.23
C ILE A 554 16.96 26.71 -18.71
N ASP A 555 16.51 25.74 -17.91
CA ASP A 555 16.57 24.30 -18.22
C ASP A 555 15.19 23.69 -18.48
N LEU A 556 14.18 24.50 -18.80
CA LEU A 556 12.83 23.96 -19.02
C LEU A 556 12.80 23.00 -20.23
N HIS A 557 12.05 21.90 -20.11
CA HIS A 557 11.83 20.99 -21.25
C HIS A 557 10.69 21.48 -22.14
N ALA A 558 11.01 21.97 -23.33
CA ALA A 558 10.06 22.58 -24.26
C ALA A 558 9.23 21.55 -25.07
N THR A 559 8.52 20.65 -24.38
CA THR A 559 7.76 19.54 -24.98
C THR A 559 6.35 19.91 -25.43
N SER A 560 5.80 21.04 -24.96
CA SER A 560 4.48 21.54 -25.34
C SER A 560 4.59 22.90 -26.01
N THR A 561 3.58 23.28 -26.81
CA THR A 561 3.49 24.59 -27.45
C THR A 561 3.67 25.74 -26.44
N LYS A 562 3.05 25.61 -25.25
CA LYS A 562 3.19 26.59 -24.15
C LYS A 562 4.63 26.71 -23.65
N LEU A 563 5.33 25.58 -23.49
CA LEU A 563 6.70 25.57 -22.98
C LEU A 563 7.70 26.04 -24.05
N ARG A 564 7.46 25.72 -25.33
CA ARG A 564 8.22 26.26 -26.47
C ARG A 564 8.14 27.77 -26.55
N ASP A 565 6.92 28.31 -26.54
CA ASP A 565 6.69 29.76 -26.54
C ASP A 565 7.32 30.45 -25.31
N ARG A 566 7.29 29.81 -24.14
CA ARG A 566 8.02 30.30 -22.97
C ARG A 566 9.53 30.31 -23.18
N ALA A 567 10.12 29.25 -23.75
CA ALA A 567 11.55 29.21 -24.03
C ALA A 567 11.97 30.34 -24.97
N VAL A 568 11.19 30.63 -26.03
CA VAL A 568 11.47 31.74 -26.95
C VAL A 568 11.50 33.07 -26.21
N ARG A 569 10.49 33.37 -25.37
CA ARG A 569 10.46 34.60 -24.58
C ARG A 569 11.66 34.73 -23.64
N VAL A 570 12.02 33.65 -22.94
CA VAL A 570 13.17 33.65 -22.01
C VAL A 570 14.47 33.91 -22.77
N LEU A 571 14.66 33.26 -23.92
CA LEU A 571 15.86 33.46 -24.73
C LEU A 571 15.91 34.88 -25.31
N ALA A 572 14.79 35.39 -25.87
CA ALA A 572 14.73 36.75 -26.41
C ALA A 572 15.08 37.80 -25.34
N GLU A 573 14.57 37.63 -24.12
CA GLU A 573 14.89 38.50 -22.99
C GLU A 573 16.37 38.41 -22.57
N LEU A 574 16.92 37.21 -22.43
CA LEU A 574 18.31 37.02 -22.00
C LEU A 574 19.33 37.39 -23.08
N ALA A 575 19.01 37.15 -24.35
CA ALA A 575 19.85 37.45 -25.51
C ALA A 575 19.68 38.89 -26.03
N GLN A 576 18.65 39.61 -25.55
CA GLN A 576 18.26 40.93 -26.05
C GLN A 576 18.04 40.93 -27.57
N CYS A 577 17.35 39.91 -28.09
CA CYS A 577 17.02 39.77 -29.50
C CYS A 577 15.49 39.68 -29.71
N ASP A 578 15.05 39.75 -30.97
CA ASP A 578 13.64 39.59 -31.30
C ASP A 578 13.16 38.14 -31.19
N TYR A 579 11.85 37.96 -31.11
CA TYR A 579 11.21 36.65 -30.92
C TYR A 579 11.57 35.65 -32.02
N GLU A 580 11.62 36.08 -33.29
CA GLU A 580 11.91 35.18 -34.41
C GLU A 580 13.39 34.75 -34.41
N SER A 581 14.31 35.67 -34.10
CA SER A 581 15.72 35.34 -33.91
C SER A 581 15.93 34.33 -32.77
N ALA A 582 15.29 34.54 -31.62
CA ALA A 582 15.34 33.60 -30.49
C ALA A 582 14.73 32.23 -30.86
N ARG A 583 13.60 32.23 -31.56
CA ARG A 583 12.94 31.01 -32.01
C ARG A 583 13.83 30.21 -32.96
N ASN A 584 14.41 30.86 -33.97
CA ASN A 584 15.31 30.21 -34.92
C ASN A 584 16.54 29.60 -34.21
N LEU A 585 17.07 30.30 -33.20
CA LEU A 585 18.18 29.79 -32.40
C LEU A 585 17.77 28.56 -31.57
N LEU A 586 16.57 28.54 -30.97
CA LEU A 586 16.06 27.36 -30.26
C LEU A 586 15.79 26.19 -31.20
N GLU A 587 15.17 26.43 -32.36
CA GLU A 587 14.92 25.39 -33.36
C GLU A 587 16.23 24.76 -33.87
N ALA A 588 17.29 25.57 -34.04
CA ALA A 588 18.63 25.10 -34.41
C ALA A 588 19.37 24.35 -33.29
N ASN A 589 18.85 24.37 -32.05
CA ASN A 589 19.42 23.69 -30.89
C ASN A 589 18.43 22.69 -30.27
N ASP A 590 17.54 22.09 -31.07
CA ASP A 590 16.59 21.07 -30.63
C ASP A 590 15.70 21.50 -29.44
N TRP A 591 15.43 22.81 -29.35
CA TRP A 591 14.71 23.44 -28.24
C TRP A 591 15.40 23.35 -26.87
N ASP A 592 16.71 23.11 -26.83
CA ASP A 592 17.52 23.24 -25.63
C ASP A 592 17.87 24.71 -25.37
N LEU A 593 17.18 25.29 -24.39
CA LEU A 593 17.33 26.69 -24.01
C LEU A 593 18.71 27.00 -23.42
N ARG A 594 19.31 26.08 -22.64
CA ARG A 594 20.64 26.28 -22.07
C ARG A 594 21.69 26.24 -23.17
N ALA A 595 21.64 25.27 -24.06
CA ALA A 595 22.57 25.16 -25.18
C ALA A 595 22.49 26.38 -26.11
N ALA A 596 21.28 26.91 -26.35
CA ALA A 596 21.09 28.15 -27.09
C ALA A 596 21.72 29.37 -26.38
N LEU A 597 21.56 29.47 -25.05
CA LEU A 597 22.15 30.54 -24.24
C LEU A 597 23.68 30.48 -24.17
N GLU A 598 24.29 29.28 -24.17
CA GLU A 598 25.75 29.10 -24.11
C GLU A 598 26.47 29.45 -25.42
N LYS A 599 25.72 29.62 -26.52
CA LYS A 599 26.24 30.06 -27.81
C LYS A 599 26.26 31.60 -27.97
N LEU A 600 25.70 32.33 -27.01
CA LEU A 600 25.71 33.79 -26.92
C LEU A 600 26.85 34.24 -26.02
#